data_AF-A0AB36AGE1-F1
#
_entry.id   AF-A0AB36AGE1-F1
#
_cell.length_a   1.000
_cell.length_b   1.000
_cell.length_c   1.000
_cell.angle_alpha   90.00
_cell.angle_beta   90.00
_cell.angle_gamma   90.00
#
_symmetry.space_group_name_H-M   'P 1'
#
loop_
_entity.id
_entity.type
_entity.pdbx_description
1 polymer ?
#
loop_
_entity_poly.entity_id
_entity_poly.type
_entity_poly.pdbx_seq_one_letter_code
_entity_poly.pdbx_strand_id
1 'polypeptide(L)' 'QNHLNIYKYFKYLFDHLPNRKDAGLEAYLPWSKEIQAECHK' A
#
# COMPACT_ATOMS: atom_id res chain seq x y z
N GLN A 1 -6.91 -2.92 27.02
CA GLN A 1 -6.49 -3.79 25.89
C GLN A 1 -7.59 -3.78 24.84
N ASN A 2 -7.25 -3.73 23.54
CA ASN A 2 -8.22 -3.43 22.48
C ASN A 2 -9.19 -4.57 22.09
N HIS A 3 -9.20 -5.72 22.78
CA HIS A 3 -10.09 -6.88 22.54
C HIS A 3 -10.26 -7.30 21.06
N LEU A 4 -9.33 -6.89 20.19
CA LEU A 4 -9.45 -7.09 18.76
C LEU A 4 -9.05 -8.52 18.45
N ASN A 5 -9.97 -9.27 17.85
CA ASN A 5 -9.65 -10.59 17.36
C ASN A 5 -8.79 -10.46 16.10
N ILE A 6 -7.49 -10.75 16.26
CA ILE A 6 -6.45 -10.60 15.24
C ILE A 6 -6.84 -11.33 13.94
N TYR A 7 -7.37 -12.55 14.06
CA TYR A 7 -7.79 -13.35 12.91
C TYR A 7 -8.94 -12.69 12.14
N LYS A 8 -9.99 -12.25 12.84
CA LYS A 8 -11.14 -11.59 12.20
C LYS A 8 -10.73 -10.27 11.53
N TYR A 9 -9.81 -9.54 12.14
CA TYR A 9 -9.28 -8.30 11.59
C TYR A 9 -8.54 -8.55 10.28
N PHE A 10 -7.59 -9.49 10.26
CA PHE A 10 -6.89 -9.84 9.03
C PHE A 10 -7.81 -10.43 7.96
N LYS A 11 -8.78 -11.27 8.35
CA LYS A 11 -9.79 -11.79 7.42
C LYS A 11 -10.57 -10.66 6.76
N TYR A 12 -11.08 -9.70 7.55
CA TYR A 12 -11.77 -8.53 7.02
C TYR A 12 -10.88 -7.69 6.09
N LEU A 13 -9.62 -7.48 6.47
CA LEU A 13 -8.67 -6.76 5.62
C LEU A 13 -8.47 -7.48 4.28
N PHE A 14 -8.25 -8.79 4.25
CA PHE A 14 -8.02 -9.50 3.00
C PHE A 14 -9.29 -9.69 2.16
N ASP A 15 -10.43 -9.89 2.80
CA ASP A 15 -11.71 -10.09 2.11
C ASP A 15 -12.25 -8.75 1.53
N HIS A 16 -11.97 -7.62 2.19
CA HIS A 16 -12.59 -6.34 1.88
C HIS A 16 -11.62 -5.20 1.55
N LEU A 17 -10.29 -5.34 1.70
CA LEU A 17 -9.42 -4.40 1.00
C LEU A 17 -9.60 -4.67 -0.49
N PRO A 18 -10.12 -3.69 -1.26
CA PRO A 18 -9.91 -3.77 -2.69
C PRO A 18 -8.39 -3.85 -2.90
N ASN A 19 -7.93 -4.56 -3.93
CA ASN A 19 -6.61 -4.29 -4.51
C ASN A 19 -6.63 -2.83 -4.96
N ARG A 20 -6.46 -1.91 -4.00
CA ARG A 20 -6.39 -0.48 -4.23
C ARG A 20 -5.12 -0.34 -5.03
N LYS A 21 -5.29 -0.11 -6.33
CA LYS A 21 -4.25 0.52 -7.14
C LYS A 21 -4.11 1.91 -6.54
N ASP A 22 -3.31 2.00 -5.49
CA ASP A 22 -3.06 3.25 -4.80
C ASP A 22 -2.14 4.04 -5.71
N ALA A 23 -2.74 4.72 -6.69
CA ALA A 23 -2.03 5.43 -7.75
C ALA A 23 -1.10 6.50 -7.17
N GLY A 24 -1.40 6.98 -5.95
CA GLY A 24 -0.51 7.85 -5.19
C GLY A 24 0.78 7.15 -4.76
N LEU A 25 0.71 5.88 -4.34
CA LEU A 25 1.90 5.12 -3.92
C LEU A 25 2.82 4.82 -5.11
N GLU A 26 2.25 4.46 -6.26
CA GLU A 26 3.00 4.15 -7.49
C GLU A 26 3.94 5.29 -7.91
N ALA A 27 3.56 6.54 -7.69
CA ALA A 27 4.39 7.71 -8.01
C ALA A 27 5.69 7.78 -7.20
N TYR A 28 5.73 7.18 -6.01
CA TYR A 28 6.89 7.19 -5.12
C TYR A 28 7.75 5.91 -5.22
N LEU A 29 7.32 4.93 -6.02
CA LEU A 29 8.06 3.68 -6.15
C LEU A 29 9.31 3.87 -7.02
N PRO A 30 10.36 3.05 -6.83
CA PRO A 30 11.63 3.20 -7.56
C PRO A 30 11.52 3.06 -9.09
N TRP A 31 10.46 2.44 -9.58
CA TRP A 31 10.16 2.33 -11.01
C TRP A 31 9.40 3.54 -11.58
N SER A 32 9.02 4.50 -10.74
CA SER A 32 8.48 5.78 -11.19
C SER A 32 9.52 6.54 -12.01
N LYS A 33 9.09 7.07 -13.16
CA LYS A 33 9.95 7.89 -14.02
C LYS A 33 10.40 9.16 -13.33
N GLU A 34 9.54 9.77 -12.50
CA GLU A 34 9.89 10.97 -11.75
C GLU A 34 10.99 10.69 -10.72
N ILE A 35 10.87 9.59 -9.97
CA ILE A 35 11.87 9.20 -8.96
C ILE A 35 13.21 8.87 -9.61
N GLN A 36 13.21 8.15 -10.73
CA GLN A 36 14.44 7.84 -11.47
C GLN A 36 15.13 9.09 -12.00
N ALA A 37 14.37 10.06 -12.51
CA ALA A 37 14.93 11.31 -13.00
C ALA A 37 15.57 12.16 -11.88
N GLU A 38 14.99 12.16 -10.68
CA GLU A 38 15.54 12.89 -9.54
C GLU A 38 16.80 12.19 -8.96
N CYS A 39 16.82 10.86 -8.91
CA CYS A 39 17.99 10.11 -8.40
C CYS A 39 19.22 10.15 -9.32
N HIS A 40 19.07 10.53 -10.59
CA HIS A 40 20.18 10.66 -11.54
C HIS A 40 20.78 12.08 -11.61
N LYS A 41 20.27 13.02 -10.81
CA LYS A 41 20.89 14.33 -10.61
C LYS A 41 22.01 14.23 -9.58
#